data_AF-H6QQK4-F1
#
_entry.id   AF-H6QQK4-F1
#
_cell.length_a   1.000
_cell.length_b   1.000
_cell.length_c   1.000
_cell.angle_alpha   90.00
_cell.angle_beta   90.00
_cell.angle_gamma   90.00
#
_symmetry.space_group_name_H-M   'P 1'
#
loop_
_entity.id
_entity.type
_entity.pdbx_description
1 polymer ?
#
loop_
_entity_poly.entity_id
_entity_poly.type
_entity_poly.pdbx_seq_one_letter_code
_entity_poly.pdbx_strand_id
1 'polypeptide(L)'
;MSMVKSLKSHKDLQGFIDRFDNSLFDCDGVIWHGEELIKGVRTVLELVRISDKKLIFVTNNATKLNILPSLSRLSFAPTFRDEIFGSAYATALCLKRILKFPDNKKVYVIGENTVS
;
A
#
# COMPACT_ATOMS: atom_id res chain seq x y z
N MET A 1 13.41 24.50 17.28
CA MET A 1 13.41 23.34 16.36
C MET A 1 13.14 22.09 17.18
N SER A 2 12.03 21.38 16.97
CA SER A 2 11.87 20.08 17.62
C SER A 2 12.91 19.13 17.03
N MET A 3 13.74 18.53 17.88
CA MET A 3 14.66 17.48 17.45
C MET A 3 13.87 16.36 16.79
N VAL A 4 14.30 15.96 15.59
CA VAL A 4 13.80 14.74 14.93
C VAL A 4 14.10 13.56 15.84
N LYS A 5 13.07 12.96 16.43
CA LYS A 5 13.22 11.75 17.26
C LYS A 5 13.46 10.56 16.33
N SER A 6 14.68 10.04 16.34
CA SER A 6 15.00 8.76 15.70
C SER A 6 14.44 7.60 16.56
N LEU A 7 13.66 6.72 15.95
CA LEU A 7 13.15 5.50 16.58
C LEU A 7 14.24 4.42 16.48
N LYS A 8 14.88 4.07 17.60
CA LYS A 8 16.06 3.18 17.60
C LYS A 8 15.82 1.86 18.32
N SER A 9 14.97 1.86 19.36
CA SER A 9 14.66 0.64 20.11
C SER A 9 13.37 0.00 19.62
N HIS A 10 13.22 -1.31 19.85
CA HIS A 10 11.96 -2.00 19.62
C HIS A 10 10.79 -1.35 20.38
N LYS A 11 11.03 -0.88 21.61
CA LYS A 11 10.04 -0.16 22.42
C LYS A 11 9.62 1.18 21.80
N ASP A 12 10.56 1.92 21.19
CA ASP A 12 10.24 3.16 20.48
C ASP A 12 9.39 2.90 19.24
N LEU A 13 9.73 1.85 18.47
CA LEU A 13 9.00 1.46 17.27
C LEU A 13 7.59 0.97 17.63
N GLN A 14 7.47 0.08 18.62
CA GLN A 14 6.17 -0.44 19.08
C GLN A 14 5.30 0.71 19.61
N GLY A 15 5.84 1.54 20.51
CA GLY A 15 5.11 2.68 21.05
C GLY A 15 4.75 3.74 19.99
N PHE A 16 5.43 3.76 18.84
CA PHE A 16 5.00 4.57 17.70
C PHE A 16 3.85 3.91 16.93
N ILE A 17 3.96 2.61 16.62
CA ILE A 17 2.92 1.85 15.91
C ILE A 17 1.61 1.83 16.70
N ASP A 18 1.67 1.65 18.02
CA ASP A 18 0.51 1.56 18.90
C ASP A 18 -0.38 2.82 18.87
N ARG A 19 0.16 3.96 18.42
CA ARG A 19 -0.58 5.22 18.28
C ARG A 19 -1.56 5.22 17.11
N PHE A 20 -1.52 4.22 16.24
CA PHE A 20 -2.30 4.17 15.01
C PHE A 20 -3.02 2.84 14.90
N ASP A 21 -4.24 2.87 14.38
CA ASP A 21 -5.02 1.66 14.11
C ASP A 21 -4.79 1.12 12.70
N ASN A 22 -4.48 2.02 11.77
CA ASN A 22 -4.31 1.72 10.36
C ASN A 22 -3.02 2.39 9.86
N SER A 23 -2.29 1.68 9.00
CA SER A 23 -1.09 2.18 8.32
C SER A 23 -1.28 2.06 6.82
N LEU A 24 -1.11 3.19 6.13
CA LEU A 24 -1.12 3.28 4.68
C LEU A 24 0.30 3.58 4.22
N PHE A 25 0.90 2.67 3.46
CA PHE A 25 2.24 2.84 2.92
C PHE A 25 2.16 3.13 1.43
N ASP A 26 2.85 4.19 1.01
CA ASP A 26 3.24 4.31 -0.39
C ASP A 26 4.19 3.14 -0.76
N CYS A 27 4.30 2.84 -2.04
CA CYS A 27 5.04 1.70 -2.56
C CYS A 27 6.41 2.10 -3.12
N ASP A 28 6.43 2.82 -4.25
CA ASP A 28 7.66 3.18 -4.95
C ASP A 28 8.45 4.24 -4.16
N GLY A 29 9.70 3.97 -3.84
CA GLY A 29 10.54 4.85 -3.01
C GLY A 29 10.31 4.70 -1.50
N VAL A 30 9.37 3.85 -1.06
CA VAL A 30 9.06 3.60 0.36
C VAL A 30 9.21 2.13 0.74
N ILE A 31 8.63 1.22 -0.03
CA ILE A 31 8.80 -0.24 0.16
C ILE A 31 9.97 -0.75 -0.68
N TRP A 32 10.09 -0.29 -1.92
CA TRP A 32 11.15 -0.68 -2.85
C TRP A 32 11.65 0.51 -3.68
N HIS A 33 12.85 0.37 -4.24
CA HIS A 33 13.38 1.23 -5.29
C HIS A 33 13.72 0.36 -6.51
N GLY A 34 12.98 0.54 -7.61
CA GLY A 34 13.08 -0.37 -8.75
C GLY A 34 12.70 -1.80 -8.34
N GLU A 35 13.65 -2.73 -8.45
CA GLU A 35 13.44 -4.13 -8.08
C GLU A 35 13.89 -4.49 -6.66
N GLU A 36 14.53 -3.55 -5.95
CA GLU A 36 15.15 -3.80 -4.65
C GLU A 36 14.28 -3.30 -3.48
N LEU A 37 14.16 -4.11 -2.43
CA LEU A 37 13.49 -3.71 -1.19
C LEU A 37 14.35 -2.72 -0.41
N ILE A 38 13.71 -1.68 0.13
CA ILE A 38 14.38 -0.72 0.99
C ILE A 38 14.73 -1.39 2.33
N LYS A 39 15.94 -1.14 2.81
CA LYS A 39 16.47 -1.75 4.03
C LYS A 39 15.58 -1.44 5.23
N GLY A 40 15.21 -2.47 5.99
CA GLY A 40 14.40 -2.36 7.21
C GLY A 40 12.89 -2.36 6.99
N VAL A 41 12.41 -2.27 5.75
CA VAL A 41 10.97 -2.32 5.42
C VAL A 41 10.31 -3.59 5.95
N ARG A 42 10.93 -4.75 5.72
CA ARG A 42 10.43 -6.04 6.20
C ARG A 42 10.14 -6.01 7.70
N THR A 43 11.10 -5.53 8.49
CA THR A 43 10.96 -5.44 9.96
C THR A 43 9.79 -4.54 10.35
N VAL A 44 9.62 -3.39 9.71
CA VAL A 44 8.50 -2.48 10.01
C VAL A 44 7.15 -3.12 9.66
N LEU A 45 7.04 -3.74 8.49
CA LEU A 45 5.79 -4.40 8.07
C LEU A 45 5.44 -5.59 8.99
N GLU A 46 6.44 -6.36 9.43
CA GLU A 46 6.26 -7.43 10.43
C GLU A 46 5.69 -6.86 11.73
N LEU A 47 6.29 -5.79 12.26
CA LEU A 47 5.84 -5.15 13.50
C LEU A 47 4.39 -4.66 13.40
N VAL A 48 4.00 -4.03 12.27
CA VAL A 48 2.63 -3.58 12.06
C VAL A 48 1.65 -4.76 12.02
N ARG A 49 2.01 -5.87 11.33
CA ARG A 49 1.17 -7.05 11.22
C ARG A 49 0.96 -7.78 12.56
N ILE A 50 2.03 -7.98 13.34
CA ILE A 50 1.91 -8.66 14.64
C ILE A 50 1.17 -7.82 15.68
N SER A 51 1.07 -6.50 15.45
CA SER A 51 0.35 -5.57 16.33
C SER A 51 -1.15 -5.52 16.05
N ASP A 52 -1.69 -6.43 15.22
CA ASP A 52 -3.09 -6.49 14.79
C ASP A 52 -3.60 -5.16 14.20
N LYS A 53 -2.69 -4.41 13.56
CA LYS A 53 -3.01 -3.14 12.90
C LYS A 53 -3.30 -3.38 11.43
N LYS A 54 -4.23 -2.62 10.88
CA LYS A 54 -4.54 -2.73 9.45
C LYS A 54 -3.40 -2.17 8.62
N LEU A 55 -2.92 -2.97 7.67
CA LEU A 55 -1.84 -2.61 6.76
C LEU A 55 -2.40 -2.48 5.35
N ILE A 56 -2.17 -1.33 4.72
CA ILE A 56 -2.64 -1.03 3.36
C ILE A 56 -1.47 -0.48 2.55
N PHE A 57 -1.30 -1.00 1.34
CA PHE A 57 -0.38 -0.47 0.34
C PHE A 57 -1.16 0.41 -0.65
N VAL A 58 -0.72 1.64 -0.82
CA VAL A 58 -1.30 2.61 -1.73
C VAL A 58 -0.27 2.94 -2.79
N THR A 59 -0.68 2.96 -4.06
CA THR A 59 0.26 3.22 -5.16
C THR A 59 -0.44 3.93 -6.30
N ASN A 60 0.29 4.84 -6.93
CA ASN A 60 -0.18 5.51 -8.15
C ASN A 60 -0.04 4.60 -9.40
N ASN A 61 0.61 3.45 -9.28
CA ASN A 61 0.68 2.50 -10.39
C ASN A 61 -0.71 1.88 -10.62
N ALA A 62 -1.21 2.04 -11.85
CA ALA A 62 -2.56 1.61 -12.24
C ALA A 62 -2.66 0.08 -12.40
N THR A 63 -1.53 -0.62 -12.56
CA THR A 63 -1.49 -2.05 -12.84
C THR A 63 -1.21 -2.86 -11.57
N LYS A 64 -2.26 -3.46 -11.00
CA LYS A 64 -2.18 -4.31 -9.79
C LYS A 64 -1.24 -5.52 -9.97
N LEU A 65 -1.14 -6.07 -11.18
CA LEU A 65 -0.29 -7.23 -11.47
C LEU A 65 1.22 -6.92 -11.46
N ASN A 66 1.62 -5.68 -11.77
CA ASN A 66 3.04 -5.28 -11.79
C ASN A 66 3.62 -5.17 -10.38
N ILE A 67 2.75 -5.05 -9.37
CA ILE A 67 3.13 -4.88 -7.97
C ILE A 67 3.25 -6.24 -7.25
N LEU A 68 2.48 -7.25 -7.67
CA LEU A 68 2.46 -8.57 -7.02
C LEU A 68 3.86 -9.23 -6.97
N PRO A 69 4.67 -9.27 -8.05
CA PRO A 69 6.01 -9.83 -7.98
C PRO A 69 6.92 -9.13 -6.97
N SER A 70 6.83 -7.80 -6.87
CA SER A 70 7.58 -7.01 -5.88
C SER A 70 7.15 -7.32 -4.45
N LEU A 71 5.86 -7.54 -4.22
CA LEU A 71 5.34 -7.93 -2.91
C LEU A 71 5.68 -9.38 -2.55
N SER A 72 5.74 -10.28 -3.52
CA SER A 72 6.19 -11.67 -3.30
C SER A 72 7.60 -11.73 -2.71
N ARG A 73 8.47 -10.76 -3.05
CA ARG A 73 9.82 -10.64 -2.47
C ARG A 73 9.82 -10.31 -0.99
N LEU A 74 8.73 -9.77 -0.46
CA LEU A 74 8.58 -9.55 0.97
C LEU A 74 8.36 -10.87 1.74
N SER A 75 8.25 -12.04 1.09
CA SER A 75 8.07 -13.36 1.71
C SER A 75 6.91 -13.46 2.72
N PHE A 76 6.00 -12.49 2.73
CA PHE A 76 4.70 -12.64 3.39
C PHE A 76 3.77 -13.35 2.40
N ALA A 77 2.99 -14.30 2.86
CA ALA A 77 1.90 -14.90 2.08
C ALA A 77 0.60 -14.80 2.90
N PRO A 78 -0.61 -14.87 2.32
CA PRO A 78 -1.07 -14.48 0.99
C PRO A 78 -2.19 -13.42 1.12
N THR A 79 -2.01 -12.34 1.88
CA THR A 79 -3.08 -11.35 2.17
C THR A 79 -3.03 -10.08 1.32
N PHE A 80 -2.18 -10.04 0.30
CA PHE A 80 -1.90 -8.80 -0.42
C PHE A 80 -3.03 -8.27 -1.30
N ARG A 81 -3.95 -9.11 -1.81
CA ARG A 81 -4.93 -8.60 -2.81
C ARG A 81 -5.87 -7.55 -2.24
N ASP A 82 -6.33 -7.71 -1.00
CA ASP A 82 -7.29 -6.78 -0.38
C ASP A 82 -6.60 -5.61 0.33
N GLU A 83 -5.28 -5.66 0.45
CA GLU A 83 -4.44 -4.63 1.07
C GLU A 83 -3.85 -3.66 0.04
N ILE A 84 -3.93 -3.94 -1.28
CA ILE A 84 -3.38 -3.07 -2.33
C ILE A 84 -4.47 -2.20 -2.97
N PHE A 85 -4.26 -0.89 -2.90
CA PHE A 85 -5.11 0.13 -3.49
C PHE A 85 -4.33 0.92 -4.53
N GLY A 86 -4.51 0.55 -5.79
CA GLY A 86 -3.95 1.26 -6.94
C GLY A 86 -4.83 2.41 -7.42
N SER A 87 -4.24 3.32 -8.20
CA SER A 87 -4.92 4.47 -8.80
C SER A 87 -6.11 4.08 -9.69
N ALA A 88 -6.02 2.96 -10.42
CA ALA A 88 -7.13 2.42 -11.22
C ALA A 88 -8.34 2.06 -10.35
N TYR A 89 -8.10 1.35 -9.24
CA TYR A 89 -9.16 0.99 -8.29
C TYR A 89 -9.76 2.22 -7.62
N ALA A 90 -8.93 3.18 -7.21
CA ALA A 90 -9.40 4.45 -6.65
C ALA A 90 -10.25 5.24 -7.67
N THR A 91 -9.87 5.24 -8.94
CA THR A 91 -10.62 5.89 -10.03
C THR A 91 -11.98 5.23 -10.24
N ALA A 92 -12.04 3.89 -10.28
CA ALA A 92 -13.29 3.15 -10.40
C ALA A 92 -14.24 3.43 -9.22
N LEU A 93 -13.71 3.46 -7.99
CA LEU A 93 -14.49 3.83 -6.80
C LEU A 93 -14.95 5.29 -6.84
N CYS A 94 -14.11 6.21 -7.30
CA CYS A 94 -14.45 7.62 -7.47
C CYS A 94 -15.62 7.79 -8.45
N LEU A 95 -15.52 7.17 -9.63
CA LEU A 95 -16.60 7.17 -10.63
C LEU A 95 -17.91 6.65 -10.04
N LYS A 96 -17.88 5.50 -9.37
CA LYS A 96 -19.08 4.86 -8.84
C LYS A 96 -19.69 5.58 -7.64
N ARG A 97 -18.87 5.96 -6.65
CA ARG A 97 -19.37 6.41 -5.33
C ARG A 97 -19.41 7.91 -5.18
N ILE A 98 -18.42 8.62 -5.74
CA ILE A 98 -18.30 10.07 -5.59
C ILE A 98 -19.06 10.76 -6.71
N LEU A 99 -18.74 10.41 -7.96
CA LEU A 99 -19.35 11.00 -9.15
C LEU A 99 -20.71 10.38 -9.50
N LYS A 100 -21.07 9.25 -8.86
CA LYS A 100 -22.32 8.51 -9.08
C LYS A 100 -22.56 8.26 -10.57
N PHE A 101 -21.52 7.83 -11.28
CA PHE A 101 -21.55 7.58 -12.70
C PHE A 101 -22.66 6.56 -13.04
N PRO A 102 -23.51 6.81 -14.05
CA PRO A 102 -24.64 5.94 -14.33
C PRO A 102 -24.22 4.53 -14.73
N ASP A 103 -24.84 3.51 -14.12
CA ASP A 103 -24.55 2.09 -14.38
C ASP A 103 -24.89 1.66 -15.82
N ASN A 104 -25.71 2.43 -16.53
CA ASN A 104 -26.10 2.19 -17.93
C ASN A 104 -25.17 2.84 -18.96
N LYS A 105 -24.09 3.51 -18.53
CA LYS A 105 -23.11 4.15 -19.42
C LYS A 105 -21.80 3.38 -19.43
N LYS A 106 -21.12 3.43 -20.58
CA LYS A 106 -19.82 2.80 -20.79
C LYS A 106 -18.69 3.80 -20.51
N VAL A 107 -17.60 3.32 -19.94
CA VAL A 107 -16.35 4.06 -19.77
C VAL A 107 -15.35 3.58 -20.81
N TYR A 108 -14.67 4.51 -21.47
CA TYR A 108 -13.55 4.18 -22.36
C TYR A 108 -12.26 4.18 -21.55
N VAL A 109 -11.57 3.05 -21.50
CA VAL A 109 -10.36 2.87 -20.70
C VAL A 109 -9.13 3.03 -21.60
N ILE A 110 -8.18 3.87 -21.16
CA ILE A 110 -6.86 4.02 -21.78
C ILE A 110 -5.84 3.56 -20.74
N GLY A 111 -5.13 2.47 -21.04
CA GLY A 111 -4.17 1.85 -20.12
C GLY A 111 -3.74 0.47 -20.59
N GLU A 112 -2.96 -0.23 -19.76
CA GLU A 112 -2.53 -1.61 -20.02
C GLU A 112 -3.68 -2.62 -19.80
N ASN A 113 -3.54 -3.85 -20.35
CA ASN A 113 -4.53 -4.95 -20.30
C ASN A 113 -4.96 -5.38 -18.88
N THR A 114 -4.39 -4.78 -17.85
CA THR A 114 -4.54 -5.08 -16.43
C THR A 114 -5.36 -4.05 -15.67
N VAL A 115 -5.84 -3.00 -16.34
CA VAL A 115 -6.68 -1.91 -15.79
C VAL A 115 -8.18 -2.27 -15.82
N SER A 116 -8.54 -3.54 -15.95
CA SER A 116 -9.93 -4.01 -16.02
C SER A 116 -10.41 -4.73 -14.77
#